data_AF-A0A645HZA4-F1
#
_entry.id   AF-A0A645HZA4-F1
#
_cell.length_a   1.000
_cell.length_b   1.000
_cell.length_c   1.000
_cell.angle_alpha   90.00
_cell.angle_beta   90.00
_cell.angle_gamma   90.00
#
_symmetry.space_group_name_H-M   'P 1'
#
loop_
_entity.id
_entity.type
_entity.pdbx_description
1 polymer ?
#
loop_
_entity_poly.entity_id
_entity_poly.type
_entity_poly.pdbx_seq_one_letter_code
_entity_poly.pdbx_strand_id
1 'polypeptide(L)'
;MPTEAAQLPRTLDSANLAVINGNFAISAGLDFSAALFNETLAEGYVNVIAVRTEDLSDQFVADIKDAATNETFKSIIEDPKGIFYTFQKPVGW
;
A
#
# COMPACT_ATOMS: atom_id res chain seq x y z
N MET A 1 -18.46 -18.88 5.14
CA MET A 1 -17.04 -19.30 5.21
C MET A 1 -16.20 -18.05 4.99
N PRO A 2 -15.20 -17.73 5.84
CA PRO A 2 -14.35 -16.58 5.60
C PRO A 2 -13.56 -16.83 4.31
N THR A 3 -13.61 -15.88 3.39
CA THR A 3 -12.86 -15.94 2.14
C THR A 3 -11.47 -15.38 2.39
N GLU A 4 -10.42 -16.14 2.08
CA GLU A 4 -9.04 -15.67 2.14
C GLU A 4 -8.85 -14.41 1.28
N ALA A 5 -8.04 -13.46 1.75
CA ALA A 5 -7.92 -12.13 1.15
C ALA A 5 -7.58 -12.16 -0.36
N ALA A 6 -6.79 -13.15 -0.79
CA ALA A 6 -6.43 -13.36 -2.18
C ALA A 6 -7.57 -13.83 -3.09
N GLN A 7 -8.66 -14.38 -2.54
CA GLN A 7 -9.83 -14.83 -3.31
C GLN A 7 -10.91 -13.75 -3.41
N LEU A 8 -10.80 -12.64 -2.67
CA LEU A 8 -11.78 -11.56 -2.67
C LEU A 8 -12.09 -10.99 -4.06
N PRO A 9 -11.12 -10.78 -4.97
CA PRO A 9 -11.43 -10.25 -6.30
C PRO A 9 -12.37 -11.14 -7.11
N ARG A 10 -12.32 -12.47 -6.95
CA ARG A 10 -13.21 -13.42 -7.65
C ARG A 10 -14.63 -13.46 -7.08
N THR A 11 -14.85 -12.87 -5.89
CA THR A 11 -16.19 -12.79 -5.30
C THR A 11 -17.01 -11.62 -5.83
N LEU A 12 -16.38 -10.63 -6.49
CA LEU A 12 -17.08 -9.48 -7.10
C LEU A 12 -18.19 -9.91 -8.07
N ASP A 13 -18.03 -11.03 -8.76
CA ASP A 13 -19.04 -11.55 -9.71
C ASP A 13 -20.32 -12.07 -9.03
N SER A 14 -20.29 -12.28 -7.70
CA SER A 14 -21.37 -12.93 -6.95
C SER A 14 -21.82 -12.20 -5.67
N ALA A 15 -21.10 -11.16 -5.26
CA ALA A 15 -21.39 -10.38 -4.06
C ALA A 15 -21.90 -8.97 -4.42
N ASN A 16 -22.81 -8.41 -3.62
CA ASN A 16 -23.29 -7.03 -3.83
C ASN A 16 -22.25 -5.97 -3.49
N LEU A 17 -21.36 -6.24 -2.53
CA LEU A 17 -20.24 -5.40 -2.11
C LEU A 17 -19.08 -6.28 -1.64
N ALA A 18 -17.83 -5.86 -1.88
CA ALA A 18 -16.63 -6.50 -1.37
C ALA A 18 -15.65 -5.45 -0.84
N VAL A 19 -15.03 -5.73 0.31
CA VAL A 19 -13.93 -4.91 0.87
C VAL A 19 -12.64 -5.62 0.51
N ILE A 20 -11.79 -4.98 -0.31
CA ILE A 20 -10.60 -5.60 -0.90
C ILE A 20 -9.37 -4.77 -0.50
N ASN A 21 -8.33 -5.43 -0.01
CA ASN A 21 -7.07 -4.76 0.30
C ASN A 21 -6.37 -4.30 -0.99
N GLY A 22 -5.67 -3.15 -0.93
CA GLY A 22 -5.10 -2.52 -2.12
C GLY A 22 -4.14 -3.43 -2.91
N ASN A 23 -3.29 -4.21 -2.24
CA ASN A 23 -2.37 -5.11 -2.93
C ASN A 23 -3.08 -6.13 -3.84
N PHE A 24 -4.23 -6.66 -3.41
CA PHE A 24 -5.03 -7.62 -4.18
C PHE A 24 -5.86 -6.93 -5.26
N ALA A 25 -6.35 -5.72 -5.01
CA ALA A 25 -7.05 -4.92 -6.01
C ALA A 25 -6.12 -4.59 -7.21
N ILE A 26 -4.88 -4.17 -6.95
CA ILE A 26 -3.86 -3.93 -8.01
C ILE A 26 -3.60 -5.22 -8.79
N SER A 27 -3.35 -6.32 -8.07
CA SER A 27 -2.98 -7.60 -8.69
C SER A 27 -4.12 -8.19 -9.54
N ALA A 28 -5.36 -7.87 -9.20
CA ALA A 28 -6.55 -8.24 -9.96
C ALA A 28 -6.90 -7.24 -11.08
N GLY A 29 -6.13 -6.15 -11.25
CA GLY A 29 -6.39 -5.13 -12.26
C GLY A 29 -7.62 -4.27 -11.96
N LEU A 30 -8.04 -4.18 -10.70
CA LEU A 30 -9.16 -3.33 -10.31
C LEU A 30 -8.73 -1.86 -10.28
N ASP A 31 -9.59 -1.00 -10.82
CA ASP A 31 -9.40 0.44 -10.80
C ASP A 31 -9.87 1.04 -9.46
N PHE A 32 -8.94 1.61 -8.69
CA PHE A 32 -9.22 2.25 -7.41
C PHE A 32 -10.10 3.49 -7.53
N SER A 33 -10.09 4.16 -8.69
CA SER A 33 -10.95 5.32 -8.93
C SER A 33 -12.43 4.92 -9.11
N ALA A 34 -12.69 3.66 -9.47
CA ALA A 34 -14.03 3.10 -9.56
C ALA A 34 -14.57 2.60 -8.21
N ALA A 35 -13.79 2.68 -7.13
CA ALA A 35 -14.24 2.29 -5.81
C ALA A 35 -15.37 3.21 -5.33
N LEU A 36 -16.45 2.63 -4.81
CA LEU A 36 -17.57 3.38 -4.21
C LEU A 36 -17.13 4.20 -2.99
N PHE A 37 -16.10 3.70 -2.29
CA PHE A 37 -15.50 4.35 -1.14
C PHE A 37 -14.05 3.86 -1.00
N ASN A 38 -13.13 4.79 -0.76
CA ASN A 38 -11.75 4.49 -0.38
C ASN A 38 -11.59 4.83 1.10
N GLU A 39 -11.14 3.87 1.91
CA GLU A 39 -10.94 4.11 3.34
C GLU A 39 -9.84 5.14 3.57
N THR A 40 -10.02 6.02 4.56
CA THR A 40 -8.92 6.82 5.12
C THR A 40 -8.27 6.03 6.24
N LEU A 41 -7.05 5.57 6.00
CA LEU A 41 -6.25 4.86 6.98
C LEU A 41 -6.01 5.75 8.19
N ALA A 42 -6.38 5.25 9.37
CA ALA A 42 -6.02 5.89 10.62
C ALA A 42 -4.50 5.74 10.88
N GLU A 43 -3.97 6.61 11.73
CA GLU A 43 -2.59 6.49 12.21
C GLU A 43 -2.37 5.09 12.83
N GLY A 44 -1.28 4.43 12.42
CA GLY A 44 -0.98 3.04 12.80
C GLY A 44 -1.37 1.96 11.79
N TYR A 45 -2.10 2.29 10.72
CA TYR A 45 -2.44 1.35 9.63
C TYR A 45 -1.60 1.57 8.35
N VAL A 46 -0.61 2.45 8.41
CA VAL A 46 0.35 2.65 7.32
C VAL A 46 1.43 1.56 7.37
N ASN A 47 1.91 1.16 6.20
CA ASN A 47 3.04 0.25 6.11
C ASN A 47 4.31 0.89 6.70
N VAL A 48 5.10 0.08 7.41
CA VAL A 48 6.37 0.49 8.01
C VAL A 48 7.49 -0.43 7.57
N ILE A 49 8.71 0.12 7.50
CA ILE A 49 9.93 -0.66 7.37
C ILE A 49 10.35 -1.04 8.80
N ALA A 50 10.39 -2.34 9.08
CA ALA A 50 10.80 -2.86 10.39
C ALA A 50 12.16 -3.55 10.29
N VAL A 51 13.02 -3.32 11.29
CA VAL A 51 14.33 -3.96 11.45
C VAL A 51 14.45 -4.54 12.85
N ARG A 52 15.34 -5.52 13.07
CA ARG A 52 15.60 -6.02 14.43
C ARG A 52 16.32 -4.94 15.23
N THR A 53 16.07 -4.89 16.53
CA THR A 53 16.70 -3.88 17.41
C THR A 53 18.22 -3.96 17.41
N GLU A 54 18.78 -5.17 17.31
CA GLU A 54 20.24 -5.39 17.24
C GLU A 54 20.86 -4.85 15.95
N ASP A 55 20.10 -4.79 14.86
CA ASP A 55 20.58 -4.34 13.54
C ASP A 55 20.52 -2.81 13.39
N LEU A 56 19.99 -2.06 14.36
CA LEU A 56 19.72 -0.61 14.21
C LEU A 56 20.95 0.23 13.81
N SER A 57 22.15 -0.25 14.13
CA SER A 57 23.42 0.44 13.83
C SER A 57 24.11 -0.09 12.57
N ASP A 58 23.53 -1.09 11.90
CA ASP A 58 24.13 -1.69 10.72
C ASP A 58 23.96 -0.79 9.49
N GLN A 59 24.96 -0.79 8.61
CA GLN A 59 24.99 0.04 7.41
C GLN A 59 23.75 -0.17 6.52
N PHE A 60 23.28 -1.41 6.39
CA PHE A 60 22.14 -1.71 5.53
C PHE A 60 20.85 -1.01 6.01
N VAL A 61 20.71 -0.73 7.32
CA VAL A 61 19.55 0.00 7.86
C VAL A 61 19.59 1.46 7.42
N ALA A 62 20.78 2.08 7.42
CA ALA A 62 20.96 3.42 6.90
C ALA A 62 20.67 3.48 5.40
N ASP A 63 21.15 2.48 4.64
CA ASP A 63 20.95 2.41 3.18
C ASP A 63 19.46 2.24 2.82
N ILE A 64 18.72 1.39 3.54
CA ILE A 64 17.27 1.21 3.35
C ILE A 64 16.52 2.51 3.64
N LYS A 65 16.89 3.20 4.73
CA LYS A 65 16.25 4.46 5.10
C LYS A 65 16.46 5.52 4.02
N ASP A 66 17.68 5.67 3.51
CA ASP A 66 17.99 6.60 2.42
C ASP A 66 17.21 6.24 1.15
N ALA A 67 17.24 4.97 0.73
CA ALA A 67 16.53 4.50 -0.45
C ALA A 67 15.00 4.73 -0.38
N ALA A 68 14.39 4.54 0.79
CA ALA A 68 12.96 4.71 1.00
C ALA A 68 12.51 6.17 1.19
N THR A 69 13.44 7.11 1.38
CA THR A 69 13.10 8.52 1.67
C THR A 69 13.74 9.52 0.69
N ASN A 70 14.51 9.05 -0.29
CA ASN A 70 15.13 9.91 -1.29
C ASN A 70 14.15 10.48 -2.32
N GLU A 71 14.63 11.47 -3.08
CA GLU A 71 13.85 12.19 -4.10
C GLU A 71 13.36 11.29 -5.24
N THR A 72 14.14 10.26 -5.60
CA THR A 72 13.73 9.31 -6.65
C THR A 72 12.52 8.50 -6.21
N PHE A 73 12.53 7.98 -4.98
CA PHE A 73 11.40 7.28 -4.41
C PHE A 73 10.17 8.18 -4.33
N LYS A 74 10.32 9.40 -3.80
CA LYS A 74 9.22 10.38 -3.76
C LYS A 74 8.61 10.65 -5.13
N SER A 75 9.46 10.88 -6.14
CA SER A 75 9.01 11.15 -7.51
C SER A 75 8.20 10.00 -8.11
N ILE A 76 8.57 8.75 -7.82
CA ILE A 76 7.83 7.56 -8.30
C ILE A 76 6.45 7.46 -7.62
N ILE A 77 6.39 7.74 -6.32
CA ILE A 77 5.13 7.68 -5.55
C ILE A 77 4.19 8.84 -5.92
N GLU A 78 4.74 9.99 -6.31
CA GLU A 78 3.99 11.21 -6.63
C GLU A 78 3.67 11.38 -8.12
N ASP A 79 4.18 10.53 -9.02
CA ASP A 79 3.86 10.60 -10.44
C ASP A 79 2.34 10.41 -10.66
N PRO A 80 1.61 11.42 -11.18
CA PRO A 80 0.16 11.31 -11.44
C PRO A 80 -0.24 10.21 -12.41
N LYS A 81 0.72 9.68 -13.19
CA LYS A 81 0.53 8.55 -14.10
C LYS A 81 0.91 7.21 -13.46
N GLY A 82 1.51 7.24 -12.28
CA GLY A 82 1.98 6.08 -11.54
C GLY A 82 0.86 5.39 -10.78
N ILE A 83 0.98 4.07 -10.64
CA ILE A 83 0.02 3.23 -9.91
C ILE A 83 -0.10 3.57 -8.42
N PHE A 84 0.91 4.25 -7.84
CA PHE A 84 0.97 4.60 -6.42
C PHE A 84 0.41 5.99 -6.11
N TYR A 85 0.07 6.78 -7.13
CA TYR A 85 -0.33 8.18 -6.96
C TYR A 85 -1.48 8.37 -5.98
N THR A 86 -2.49 7.51 -6.12
CA THR A 86 -3.73 7.52 -5.34
C THR A 86 -3.58 6.88 -3.96
N PHE A 87 -2.40 6.33 -3.63
CA PHE A 87 -2.19 5.68 -2.35
C PHE A 87 -2.05 6.74 -1.27
N GLN A 88 -2.58 6.38 -0.10
CA GLN A 88 -2.45 7.21 1.07
C GLN A 88 -1.01 7.22 1.56
N LYS A 89 -0.58 8.40 1.99
CA LYS A 89 0.77 8.69 2.43
C LYS A 89 0.72 8.96 3.93
N PRO A 90 1.76 8.54 4.69
CA PRO A 90 1.82 8.81 6.11
C PRO A 90 1.83 10.32 6.40
N VAL A 91 1.40 10.70 7.60
CA VAL A 91 1.46 12.08 8.06
C VAL A 91 2.92 12.55 8.06
N GLY A 92 3.21 13.65 7.36
CA GLY A 92 4.56 14.21 7.24
C GLY A 92 5.41 13.67 6.09
N TRP A 93 4.78 12.97 5.13
CA TRP A 93 5.38 12.60 3.83
C TRP A 93 6.03 13.79 3.09
#